data_AF-A0A1B1LTY8-F1
#
_entry.id   AF-A0A1B1LTY8-F1
#
_cell.length_a   1.000
_cell.length_b   1.000
_cell.length_c   1.000
_cell.angle_alpha   90.00
_cell.angle_beta   90.00
_cell.angle_gamma   90.00
#
_symmetry.space_group_name_H-M   'P 1'
#
loop_
_entity.id
_entity.type
_entity.pdbx_description
1 polymer ?
#
loop_
_entity_poly.entity_id
_entity_poly.type
_entity_poly.pdbx_seq_one_letter_code
_entity_poly.pdbx_strand_id
1 'polypeptide(L)'
;HQVSFLFTDRGTPDGYRHMNGYGSHTFKLVNEQGEAVYCKFHHKTNQGIKNLTAAEADKLVGADPDYATRDLYNAIANGNYPSWTTYIQVMTFQEAEKFQWNPFDLTKIWPQGEYPLIPVGRFTLNRNPANYF
;
A
#
# COMPACT_ATOMS: atom_id res chain seq x y z
N HIS A 1 -0.44 16.63 -5.75
CA HIS A 1 -0.76 15.20 -5.96
C HIS A 1 -1.10 14.49 -4.64
N GLN A 2 -0.15 14.25 -3.72
CA GLN A 2 -0.43 13.54 -2.46
C GLN A 2 -1.48 14.23 -1.56
N VAL A 3 -1.43 15.57 -1.46
CA VAL A 3 -2.45 16.36 -0.75
C VAL A 3 -3.85 16.07 -1.28
N SER A 4 -4.02 15.93 -2.60
CA SER A 4 -5.30 15.60 -3.20
C SER A 4 -5.82 14.24 -2.74
N PHE A 5 -4.95 13.23 -2.58
CA PHE A 5 -5.35 11.94 -2.01
C PHE A 5 -5.75 12.04 -0.54
N LEU A 6 -5.01 12.82 0.25
CA LEU A 6 -5.29 13.00 1.68
C LEU A 6 -6.68 13.62 1.92
N PHE A 7 -7.11 14.53 1.04
CA PHE A 7 -8.43 15.16 1.13
C PHE A 7 -9.54 14.41 0.35
N THR A 8 -9.28 13.17 -0.06
CA THR A 8 -10.34 12.21 -0.42
C THR A 8 -10.59 11.25 0.73
N ASP A 9 -11.59 10.38 0.62
CA ASP A 9 -11.85 9.33 1.61
C ASP A 9 -10.64 8.41 1.87
N ARG A 10 -9.67 8.35 0.95
CA ARG A 10 -8.41 7.60 1.21
C ARG A 10 -7.59 8.17 2.37
N GLY A 11 -7.87 9.39 2.82
CA GLY A 11 -7.26 9.99 4.01
C GLY A 11 -7.81 9.44 5.33
N THR A 12 -8.97 8.79 5.31
CA THR A 12 -9.67 8.25 6.49
C THR A 12 -9.98 6.75 6.30
N PRO A 13 -8.96 5.88 6.20
CA PRO A 13 -9.17 4.45 6.00
C PRO A 13 -9.94 3.81 7.16
N ASP A 14 -10.83 2.87 6.84
CA ASP A 14 -11.56 2.10 7.84
C ASP A 14 -10.68 0.98 8.40
N GLY A 15 -9.79 1.35 9.33
CA GLY A 15 -8.76 0.48 9.88
C GLY A 15 -7.65 0.14 8.87
N TYR A 16 -6.62 -0.58 9.34
CA TYR A 16 -5.46 -0.88 8.49
C TYR A 16 -5.74 -1.93 7.41
N ARG A 17 -6.70 -2.82 7.64
CA ARG A 17 -6.93 -4.00 6.79
C ARG A 17 -7.57 -3.64 5.45
N HIS A 18 -8.23 -2.49 5.37
CA HIS A 18 -8.99 -2.04 4.20
C HIS A 18 -8.25 -1.01 3.33
N MET A 19 -6.94 -0.82 3.53
CA MET A 19 -6.12 0.06 2.70
C MET A 19 -5.06 -0.68 1.89
N ASN A 20 -4.70 -0.09 0.75
CA ASN A 20 -3.53 -0.51 -0.02
C ASN A 20 -2.25 0.10 0.60
N GLY A 21 -1.13 -0.58 0.41
CA GLY A 21 0.21 -0.06 0.65
C GLY A 21 0.94 0.25 -0.64
N TYR A 22 1.80 1.27 -0.64
CA TYR A 22 2.61 1.67 -1.79
C TYR A 22 4.03 2.00 -1.34
N GLY A 23 5.03 1.41 -2.00
CA GLY A 23 6.44 1.73 -1.72
C GLY A 23 6.80 3.18 -2.07
N SER A 24 5.97 3.82 -2.92
CA SER A 24 6.07 5.20 -3.40
C SER A 24 7.32 5.51 -4.24
N HIS A 25 8.50 5.28 -3.68
CA HIS A 25 9.79 5.43 -4.35
C HIS A 25 9.98 4.41 -5.47
N THR A 26 10.88 4.76 -6.38
CA THR A 26 11.42 3.85 -7.39
C THR A 26 12.66 3.17 -6.81
N PHE A 27 12.66 1.84 -6.83
CA PHE A 27 13.76 0.99 -6.38
C PHE A 27 14.44 0.34 -7.59
N LYS A 28 15.56 -0.35 -7.34
CA LYS A 28 16.28 -1.13 -8.34
C LYS A 28 16.24 -2.61 -7.94
N LEU A 29 15.79 -3.47 -8.84
CA LEU A 29 15.96 -4.93 -8.73
C LEU A 29 17.16 -5.34 -9.57
N VAL A 30 18.00 -6.21 -9.04
CA VAL A 30 19.21 -6.71 -9.70
C VAL A 30 19.18 -8.23 -9.68
N ASN A 31 19.35 -8.88 -10.84
CA ASN A 31 19.41 -10.33 -10.94
C ASN A 31 20.82 -10.87 -10.64
N GLU A 32 20.99 -12.19 -10.68
CA GLU A 32 22.28 -12.85 -10.42
C GLU A 32 23.36 -12.52 -11.46
N GLN A 33 22.97 -12.11 -12.67
CA GLN A 33 23.86 -11.64 -13.74
C GLN A 33 24.28 -10.16 -13.57
N GLY A 34 23.74 -9.46 -12.57
CA GLY A 34 24.00 -8.03 -12.36
C GLY A 34 23.18 -7.09 -13.25
N GLU A 35 22.23 -7.63 -14.02
CA GLU A 35 21.30 -6.84 -14.83
C GLU A 35 20.22 -6.24 -13.93
N ALA A 36 19.81 -5.01 -14.25
CA ALA A 36 18.94 -4.24 -13.38
C ALA A 36 17.72 -3.66 -14.09
N VAL A 37 16.62 -3.59 -13.34
CA VAL A 37 15.40 -2.88 -13.73
C VAL A 37 14.95 -1.98 -12.59
N TYR A 38 14.21 -0.92 -12.91
CA TYR A 38 13.52 -0.13 -11.91
C TYR A 38 12.20 -0.79 -11.52
N CYS A 39 11.79 -0.63 -10.26
CA CYS A 39 10.50 -1.13 -9.80
C CYS A 39 9.79 -0.18 -8.82
N LYS A 40 8.47 -0.30 -8.75
CA LYS A 40 7.63 0.24 -7.67
C LYS A 40 6.82 -0.89 -7.04
N PHE A 41 6.81 -0.94 -5.71
CA PHE A 41 6.05 -1.94 -4.93
C PHE A 41 4.63 -1.48 -4.63
N HIS A 42 3.68 -2.40 -4.75
CA HIS A 42 2.27 -2.21 -4.44
C HIS A 42 1.76 -3.38 -3.61
N HIS A 43 1.03 -3.09 -2.54
CA HIS A 43 0.38 -4.10 -1.70
C HIS A 43 -1.12 -3.85 -1.74
N LYS A 44 -1.87 -4.71 -2.42
CA LYS A 44 -3.32 -4.54 -2.58
C LYS A 44 -4.04 -5.34 -1.51
N THR A 45 -4.92 -4.69 -0.74
CA THR A 45 -5.73 -5.38 0.26
C THR A 45 -6.64 -6.40 -0.43
N ASN A 46 -6.71 -7.61 0.15
CA ASN A 46 -7.66 -8.63 -0.27
C ASN A 46 -9.01 -8.51 0.48
N GLN A 47 -9.17 -7.52 1.37
CA GLN A 47 -10.38 -7.32 2.19
C GLN A 47 -11.36 -6.32 1.56
N GLY A 48 -11.00 -5.75 0.40
CA GLY A 48 -11.71 -4.63 -0.23
C GLY A 48 -11.36 -3.29 0.41
N ILE A 49 -11.36 -2.23 -0.40
CA ILE A 49 -11.09 -0.87 0.08
C ILE A 49 -12.33 -0.33 0.80
N LYS A 50 -12.14 0.18 2.01
CA LYS A 50 -13.16 0.86 2.80
C LYS A 50 -12.55 2.09 3.47
N ASN A 51 -13.34 3.14 3.55
CA ASN A 51 -12.97 4.39 4.17
C ASN A 51 -14.14 4.90 5.01
N LEU A 52 -13.82 5.63 6.07
CA LEU A 52 -14.76 6.34 6.92
C LEU A 52 -15.11 7.68 6.26
N THR A 53 -16.35 8.12 6.44
CA THR A 53 -16.70 9.52 6.19
C THR A 53 -15.99 10.43 7.20
N ALA A 54 -15.83 11.71 6.86
CA ALA A 54 -15.22 12.69 7.78
C ALA A 54 -15.94 12.73 9.15
N ALA A 55 -17.27 12.69 9.16
CA ALA A 55 -18.06 12.71 10.39
C ALA A 55 -17.85 11.44 11.26
N GLU A 56 -17.71 10.26 10.64
CA GLU A 56 -17.39 9.02 11.35
C GLU A 56 -15.98 9.06 11.93
N ALA A 57 -15.00 9.55 11.16
CA ALA A 57 -13.62 9.70 11.61
C ALA A 57 -13.50 10.70 12.78
N ASP A 58 -14.18 11.85 12.69
CA ASP A 58 -14.20 12.87 13.75
C ASP A 58 -14.85 12.36 15.05
N LYS A 59 -15.84 11.49 14.94
CA LYS A 59 -16.43 10.84 16.12
C LYS A 59 -15.49 9.79 16.71
N LEU A 60 -14.88 8.96 15.86
CA LEU A 60 -14.01 7.86 16.29
C LEU A 60 -12.75 8.35 16.97
N VAL A 61 -12.13 9.44 16.50
CA VAL A 61 -10.89 9.96 17.13
C VAL A 61 -11.10 10.32 18.61
N GLY A 62 -12.30 10.76 18.99
CA GLY A 62 -12.64 11.05 20.40
C GLY A 62 -13.13 9.83 21.18
N ALA A 63 -13.93 8.96 20.56
CA ALA A 63 -14.55 7.83 21.25
C ALA A 63 -13.62 6.60 21.36
N ASP A 64 -12.71 6.43 20.39
CA ASP A 64 -11.83 5.28 20.24
C ASP A 64 -10.57 5.62 19.44
N PRO A 65 -9.58 6.28 20.06
CA PRO A 65 -8.34 6.66 19.36
C PRO A 65 -7.52 5.44 18.87
N ASP A 66 -7.74 4.25 19.45
CA ASP A 66 -7.04 3.01 19.11
C ASP A 66 -7.75 2.16 18.05
N TYR A 67 -8.79 2.70 17.39
CA TYR A 67 -9.67 1.97 16.49
C TYR A 67 -8.94 1.04 15.50
N ALA A 68 -8.01 1.59 14.71
CA ALA A 68 -7.33 0.82 13.66
C ALA A 68 -6.45 -0.30 14.22
N THR A 69 -5.78 -0.05 15.36
CA THR A 69 -4.97 -1.04 16.07
C THR A 69 -5.85 -2.15 16.65
N ARG A 70 -6.95 -1.78 17.31
CA ARG A 70 -7.90 -2.72 17.89
C ARG A 70 -8.58 -3.57 16.82
N ASP A 71 -9.00 -2.98 15.70
CA ASP A 71 -9.54 -3.69 14.55
C ASP A 71 -8.58 -4.77 14.06
N LEU A 72 -7.32 -4.41 13.81
CA LEU A 72 -6.30 -5.36 13.34
C LEU A 72 -6.04 -6.47 14.35
N TYR A 73 -5.85 -6.11 15.62
CA TYR A 73 -5.60 -7.07 16.69
C TYR A 73 -6.74 -8.08 16.81
N ASN A 74 -7.98 -7.59 16.87
CA ASN A 74 -9.18 -8.42 17.01
C ASN A 74 -9.40 -9.29 15.78
N ALA A 75 -9.16 -8.78 14.57
CA ALA A 75 -9.25 -9.57 13.35
C ALA A 75 -8.30 -10.78 13.41
N ILE A 76 -7.05 -10.56 13.82
CA ILE A 76 -6.07 -11.64 13.97
C ILE A 76 -6.48 -12.61 15.10
N ALA A 77 -6.88 -12.10 16.27
CA ALA A 77 -7.29 -12.92 17.40
C ALA A 77 -8.49 -13.83 17.08
N ASN A 78 -9.40 -13.35 16.23
CA ASN A 78 -10.60 -14.08 15.81
C ASN A 78 -10.38 -14.99 14.58
N GLY A 79 -9.13 -15.16 14.11
CA GLY A 79 -8.82 -15.97 12.92
C GLY A 79 -9.17 -15.32 11.58
N ASN A 80 -9.62 -14.06 11.59
CA ASN A 80 -9.94 -13.27 10.40
C ASN A 80 -8.69 -12.58 9.84
N TYR A 81 -7.72 -13.39 9.43
CA TYR A 81 -6.39 -12.91 9.04
C TYR A 81 -6.42 -12.01 7.80
N PRO A 82 -6.04 -10.73 7.91
CA PRO A 82 -5.91 -9.88 6.74
C PRO A 82 -4.71 -10.29 5.90
N SER A 83 -4.83 -10.10 4.60
CA SER A 83 -3.80 -10.39 3.62
C SER A 83 -3.76 -9.36 2.50
N TRP A 84 -2.59 -9.19 1.94
CA TRP A 84 -2.35 -8.31 0.80
C TRP A 84 -1.62 -9.07 -0.29
N THR A 85 -2.07 -8.90 -1.53
CA THR A 85 -1.35 -9.37 -2.69
C THR A 85 -0.31 -8.32 -3.08
N THR A 86 0.95 -8.74 -3.16
CA THR A 86 2.07 -7.87 -3.52
C THR A 86 2.29 -7.92 -5.02
N TYR A 87 2.41 -6.74 -5.60
CA TYR A 87 2.70 -6.52 -7.00
C TYR A 87 3.91 -5.62 -7.15
N ILE A 88 4.56 -5.74 -8.30
CA ILE A 88 5.54 -4.77 -8.76
C ILE A 88 5.08 -4.17 -10.10
N GLN A 89 5.42 -2.91 -10.32
CA GLN A 89 5.59 -2.38 -11.68
C GLN A 89 7.07 -2.44 -12.01
N VAL A 90 7.42 -2.72 -13.26
CA VAL A 90 8.81 -2.81 -13.74
C VAL A 90 9.00 -1.84 -14.89
N MET A 91 10.11 -1.11 -14.88
CA MET A 91 10.52 -0.20 -15.95
C MET A 91 12.00 -0.44 -16.24
N THR A 92 12.35 -0.70 -17.49
CA THR A 92 13.73 -0.83 -17.94
C THR A 92 14.42 0.54 -17.95
N PHE A 93 15.75 0.55 -18.03
CA PHE A 93 16.50 1.81 -18.02
C PHE A 93 16.25 2.59 -19.33
N GLN A 94 16.09 1.89 -20.45
CA GLN A 94 15.77 2.48 -21.75
C GLN A 94 14.37 3.08 -21.80
N GLU A 95 13.39 2.47 -21.11
CA GLU A 95 12.06 3.04 -20.94
C GLU A 95 12.11 4.28 -20.04
N ALA A 96 12.85 4.22 -18.94
CA ALA A 96 13.02 5.34 -18.01
C ALA A 96 13.61 6.61 -18.67
N GLU A 97 14.57 6.45 -19.59
CA GLU A 97 15.15 7.56 -20.36
C GLU A 97 14.15 8.27 -21.26
N LYS A 98 13.11 7.54 -21.72
CA LYS A 98 12.09 8.04 -22.65
C LYS A 98 10.79 8.40 -21.95
N PHE A 99 10.70 8.16 -20.64
CA PHE A 99 9.46 8.33 -19.90
C PHE A 99 9.13 9.81 -19.74
N GLN A 100 7.84 10.13 -19.83
CA GLN A 100 7.30 11.50 -19.85
C GLN A 100 7.64 12.35 -18.61
N TRP A 101 8.03 11.74 -17.50
CA TRP A 101 8.54 12.43 -16.32
C TRP A 101 9.62 11.62 -15.61
N ASN A 102 10.36 12.27 -14.71
CA ASN A 102 11.40 11.62 -13.92
C ASN A 102 10.82 10.43 -13.13
N PRO A 103 11.27 9.19 -13.36
CA PRO A 103 10.75 8.01 -12.67
C PRO A 103 11.03 8.03 -11.16
N PHE A 104 11.99 8.85 -10.70
CA PHE A 104 12.31 9.04 -9.28
C PHE A 104 11.52 10.17 -8.61
N ASP A 105 10.68 10.91 -9.34
CA ASP A 105 9.79 11.91 -8.75
C ASP A 105 8.70 11.20 -7.92
N LEU A 106 8.82 11.29 -6.59
CA LEU A 106 7.89 10.70 -5.63
C LEU A 106 6.46 11.25 -5.77
N THR A 107 6.30 12.43 -6.36
CA THR A 107 4.98 13.04 -6.58
C THR A 107 4.23 12.43 -7.76
N LYS A 108 4.86 11.53 -8.53
CA LYS A 108 4.30 10.93 -9.75
C LYS A 108 4.08 9.42 -9.61
N ILE A 109 3.01 8.95 -10.25
CA ILE A 109 2.71 7.53 -10.42
C ILE A 109 3.31 7.01 -11.73
N TRP A 110 3.40 5.69 -11.87
CA TRP A 110 3.55 5.06 -13.18
C TRP A 110 2.17 4.57 -13.61
N PRO A 111 1.62 5.01 -14.75
CA PRO A 111 0.29 4.61 -15.18
C PRO A 111 0.18 3.09 -15.29
N GLN A 112 -0.81 2.49 -14.63
CA GLN A 112 -0.98 1.02 -14.62
C GLN A 112 -1.38 0.45 -15.99
N GLY A 113 -1.87 1.29 -16.92
CA GLY A 113 -2.11 0.88 -18.30
C GLY A 113 -0.83 0.76 -19.15
N GLU A 114 0.22 1.52 -18.79
CA GLU A 114 1.52 1.46 -19.47
C GLU A 114 2.46 0.47 -18.78
N TYR A 115 2.48 0.49 -17.45
CA TYR A 115 3.29 -0.39 -16.60
C TYR A 115 2.36 -1.23 -15.72
N PRO A 116 1.86 -2.38 -16.20
CA PRO A 116 0.88 -3.18 -15.47
C PRO A 116 1.45 -3.77 -14.18
N LEU A 117 0.54 -4.09 -13.25
CA LEU A 117 0.89 -4.72 -11.98
C LEU A 117 1.21 -6.21 -12.22
N ILE A 118 2.43 -6.62 -11.84
CA ILE A 118 2.89 -8.01 -11.91
C ILE A 118 2.81 -8.62 -10.51
N PRO A 119 2.01 -9.69 -10.28
CA PRO A 119 1.90 -10.31 -8.97
C PRO A 119 3.20 -11.05 -8.62
N VAL A 120 3.74 -10.79 -7.42
CA VAL A 120 4.98 -11.41 -6.95
C VAL A 120 4.82 -12.19 -5.64
N GLY A 121 3.65 -12.11 -5.01
CA GLY A 121 3.36 -12.90 -3.83
C GLY A 121 2.18 -12.38 -3.03
N ARG A 122 1.97 -12.96 -1.85
CA ARG A 122 0.93 -12.56 -0.89
C ARG A 122 1.48 -12.70 0.51
N PHE A 123 1.28 -11.69 1.35
CA PHE A 123 1.55 -11.80 2.78
C PHE A 123 0.23 -11.77 3.56
N THR A 124 0.21 -12.49 4.69
CA THR A 124 -0.95 -12.61 5.59
C THR A 124 -0.46 -12.35 7.01
N LEU A 125 -1.14 -11.45 7.73
CA LEU A 125 -0.86 -11.22 9.14
C LEU A 125 -1.73 -12.17 9.95
N ASN A 126 -1.12 -13.16 10.60
CA ASN A 126 -1.82 -14.25 11.26
C ASN A 126 -1.46 -14.43 12.75
N ARG A 127 -0.68 -13.51 13.31
CA ARG A 127 -0.25 -13.59 14.70
C ARG A 127 -0.02 -12.19 15.28
N ASN A 128 -0.59 -11.96 16.46
CA ASN A 128 -0.35 -10.74 17.24
C ASN A 128 0.96 -10.85 18.03
N PRO A 129 1.61 -9.72 18.34
CA PRO A 129 2.76 -9.71 19.24
C PRO A 129 2.34 -10.19 20.64
N ALA A 130 3.25 -10.89 21.33
CA ALA A 130 3.05 -11.30 22.73
C ALA A 130 3.30 -10.15 23.71
N ASN A 131 4.17 -9.22 23.34
CA ASN A 131 4.43 -7.97 24.05
C ASN A 131 4.55 -6.87 23.00
N TYR A 132 3.89 -5.74 23.24
CA TYR A 132 3.90 -4.59 22.33
C TYR A 132 5.13 -3.68 22.55
N PHE A 133 5.75 -3.72 23.73
CA PHE A 133 6.90 -2.91 24.11
C PHE A 133 8.25 -3.56 23.78
#